data_AF-A0A5C9AXI3-F1
#
_entry.id   AF-A0A5C9AXI3-F1
#
_cell.length_a   1.000
_cell.length_b   1.000
_cell.length_c   1.000
_cell.angle_alpha   90.00
_cell.angle_beta   90.00
_cell.angle_gamma   90.00
#
_symmetry.space_group_name_H-M   'P 1'
#
loop_
_entity.id
_entity.type
_entity.pdbx_description
1 polymer ?
#
loop_
_entity_poly.entity_id
_entity_poly.type
_entity_poly.pdbx_seq_one_letter_code
_entity_poly.pdbx_strand_id
1 'polypeptide(L)'
;MNWRLSQLDRFTLVSNSDAHSPPKIGREACAFACDLSYFAMKQALETRDGYAGTVEFFPEEGKYHLDGHRTCGVRLTPPETKELGRLCPTCGKELTIGVMHRIDELADRPEEFVPAELQPSARNLIPLPEVIGEIKG
;
A
#
# COMPACT_ATOMS: atom_id res chain seq x y z
N MET A 1 3.70 0.32 1.92
CA MET A 1 4.52 -0.92 1.91
C MET A 1 4.07 -1.94 2.95
N ASN A 2 4.09 -3.24 2.63
CA ASN A 2 3.68 -4.32 3.55
C ASN A 2 4.89 -4.94 4.29
N TRP A 3 5.06 -4.58 5.56
CA TRP A 3 6.12 -5.11 6.43
C TRP A 3 5.68 -6.27 7.34
N ARG A 4 4.37 -6.57 7.34
CA ARG A 4 3.75 -7.53 8.26
C ARG A 4 4.04 -9.00 7.93
N LEU A 5 4.69 -9.25 6.80
CA LEU A 5 4.97 -10.59 6.26
C LEU A 5 6.48 -10.79 6.13
N SER A 6 7.11 -11.53 7.05
CA SER A 6 8.57 -11.77 7.04
C SER A 6 9.10 -12.45 5.78
N GLN A 7 8.26 -13.22 5.09
CA GLN A 7 8.60 -13.84 3.80
C GLN A 7 8.96 -12.82 2.70
N LEU A 8 8.57 -11.55 2.87
CA LEU A 8 8.86 -10.48 1.91
C LEU A 8 10.23 -9.84 2.12
N ASP A 9 10.88 -10.03 3.27
CA ASP A 9 12.13 -9.35 3.64
C ASP A 9 13.30 -9.65 2.70
N ARG A 10 13.27 -10.80 2.03
CA ARG A 10 14.31 -11.20 1.06
C ARG A 10 14.20 -10.46 -0.28
N PHE A 11 13.15 -9.68 -0.48
CA PHE A 11 12.91 -8.96 -1.73
C PHE A 11 13.14 -7.46 -1.54
N THR A 12 13.64 -6.81 -2.59
CA THR A 12 13.56 -5.34 -2.69
C THR A 12 12.20 -4.99 -3.27
N LEU A 13 11.36 -4.37 -2.45
CA LEU A 13 10.00 -4.03 -2.83
C LEU A 13 9.99 -2.79 -3.72
N VAL A 14 9.18 -2.82 -4.77
CA VAL A 14 9.06 -1.75 -5.77
C VAL A 14 7.64 -1.22 -5.82
N SER A 15 7.50 0.04 -6.19
CA SER A 15 6.22 0.73 -6.35
C SER A 15 6.22 1.42 -7.71
N ASN A 16 5.16 1.21 -8.49
CA ASN A 16 5.07 1.67 -9.87
C ASN A 16 3.65 2.15 -10.18
N SER A 17 3.55 3.25 -10.92
CA SER A 17 2.28 3.90 -11.22
C SER A 17 1.22 3.06 -11.93
N ASP A 18 1.56 2.01 -12.67
CA ASP A 18 0.61 1.30 -13.54
C ASP A 18 -0.23 2.28 -14.39
N ALA A 19 0.47 3.25 -15.00
CA ALA A 19 -0.16 4.41 -15.62
C ALA A 19 -0.80 4.05 -16.97
N HIS A 20 -2.13 4.15 -17.01
CA HIS A 20 -2.93 3.99 -18.23
C HIS A 20 -3.26 5.33 -18.92
N SER A 21 -2.74 6.43 -18.37
CA SER A 21 -2.84 7.77 -18.96
C SER A 21 -1.68 8.65 -18.46
N PRO A 22 -1.25 9.67 -19.23
CA PRO A 22 -0.14 10.54 -18.85
C PRO A 22 -0.29 11.19 -17.45
N PRO A 23 -1.48 11.67 -17.03
CA PRO A 23 -1.64 12.24 -15.69
C PRO A 23 -1.45 11.25 -14.53
N LYS A 24 -1.47 9.94 -14.80
CA LYS A 24 -1.27 8.90 -13.78
C LYS A 24 0.19 8.46 -13.67
N ILE A 25 1.08 8.91 -14.55
CA ILE A 25 2.52 8.61 -14.48
C ILE A 25 3.08 9.15 -13.16
N GLY A 26 3.86 8.31 -12.47
CA GLY A 26 4.56 8.72 -11.24
C GLY A 26 3.67 8.91 -10.02
N ARG A 27 2.39 8.51 -10.05
CA ARG A 27 1.55 8.42 -8.82
C ARG A 27 2.12 7.45 -7.78
N GLU A 28 2.97 6.54 -8.25
CA GLU A 28 3.78 5.60 -7.50
C GLU A 28 5.13 5.47 -8.22
N ALA A 29 6.22 5.35 -7.47
CA ALA A 29 7.57 5.29 -8.03
C ALA A 29 8.60 4.66 -7.08
N CYS A 30 9.79 4.39 -7.63
CA CYS A 30 10.98 4.03 -6.87
C CYS A 30 12.03 5.14 -6.95
N ALA A 31 12.72 5.41 -5.85
CA ALA A 31 13.82 6.36 -5.77
C ALA A 31 15.17 5.65 -5.87
N PHE A 32 16.02 6.11 -6.80
CA PHE A 32 17.36 5.56 -7.04
C PHE A 32 18.42 6.65 -6.86
N ALA A 33 19.47 6.31 -6.13
CA ALA A 33 20.69 7.10 -5.94
C ALA A 33 21.87 6.37 -6.62
N CYS A 34 21.76 6.15 -7.92
CA CYS A 34 22.76 5.51 -8.77
C CYS A 34 22.74 6.15 -10.17
N ASP A 35 23.62 5.70 -11.06
CA ASP A 35 23.64 6.16 -12.45
C ASP A 35 22.33 5.84 -13.18
N LEU A 36 21.90 6.72 -14.08
CA LEU A 36 20.72 6.52 -14.93
C LEU A 36 21.01 5.52 -16.05
N SER A 37 21.24 4.26 -15.67
CA SER A 37 21.45 3.15 -16.58
C SER A 37 20.77 1.89 -16.06
N TYR A 38 20.34 1.04 -16.99
CA TYR A 38 19.69 -0.23 -16.65
C TYR A 38 20.53 -1.08 -15.69
N PHE A 39 21.85 -1.18 -15.92
CA PHE A 39 22.73 -2.02 -15.12
C PHE A 39 22.92 -1.47 -13.70
N ALA A 40 23.06 -0.15 -13.55
CA ALA A 40 23.16 0.48 -12.23
C ALA A 40 21.85 0.32 -11.43
N MET A 41 20.70 0.54 -12.08
CA MET A 41 19.39 0.36 -11.43
C MET A 41 19.13 -1.11 -11.05
N LYS A 42 19.50 -2.06 -11.92
CA LYS A 42 19.41 -3.50 -11.64
C LYS A 42 20.27 -3.86 -10.42
N GLN A 43 21.51 -3.39 -10.39
CA GLN A 43 22.41 -3.62 -9.25
C GLN A 43 21.82 -3.06 -7.96
N ALA A 44 21.29 -1.82 -8.00
CA ALA A 44 20.65 -1.20 -6.84
C ALA A 44 19.45 -2.00 -6.32
N LEU A 45 18.65 -2.62 -7.20
CA LEU A 45 17.56 -3.50 -6.76
C LEU A 45 18.07 -4.80 -6.14
N GLU A 46 19.14 -5.39 -6.68
CA GLU A 46 19.70 -6.66 -6.21
C GLU A 46 20.46 -6.52 -4.89
N THR A 47 21.20 -5.43 -4.70
CA THR A 47 22.07 -5.21 -3.53
C THR A 47 21.49 -4.25 -2.50
N ARG A 48 20.46 -3.46 -2.87
CA ARG A 48 19.93 -2.30 -2.14
C ARG A 48 20.91 -1.11 -2.03
N ASP A 49 22.11 -1.22 -2.59
CA ASP A 49 23.06 -0.12 -2.65
C ASP A 49 22.63 0.89 -3.72
N GLY A 50 22.38 2.14 -3.32
CA GLY A 50 21.78 3.15 -4.19
C GLY A 50 20.26 3.00 -4.41
N TYR A 51 19.56 2.14 -3.66
CA TYR A 51 18.09 2.10 -3.64
C TYR A 51 17.54 2.89 -2.45
N ALA A 52 16.86 4.00 -2.72
CA ALA A 52 16.37 4.92 -1.69
C ALA A 52 14.92 4.66 -1.26
N GLY A 53 14.27 3.62 -1.80
CA GLY A 53 12.93 3.19 -1.41
C GLY A 53 11.82 3.53 -2.42
N THR A 54 10.58 3.39 -1.96
CA THR A 54 9.35 3.60 -2.70
C THR A 54 8.68 4.91 -2.35
N VAL A 55 7.85 5.35 -3.28
CA VAL A 55 7.02 6.53 -3.24
C VAL A 55 5.61 6.05 -3.60
N GLU A 56 4.71 6.05 -2.63
CA GLU A 56 3.38 5.40 -2.67
C GLU A 56 2.26 6.42 -2.43
N PHE A 57 1.01 6.07 -2.76
CA PHE A 57 -0.15 6.76 -2.21
C PHE A 57 -0.56 6.10 -0.88
N PHE A 58 -1.44 6.73 -0.11
CA PHE A 58 -1.92 6.15 1.15
C PHE A 58 -2.78 4.90 0.88
N PRO A 59 -2.42 3.70 1.37
CA PRO A 59 -3.19 2.48 1.13
C PRO A 59 -4.68 2.59 1.49
N GLU A 60 -5.01 3.47 2.43
CA GLU A 60 -6.35 3.81 2.92
C GLU A 60 -7.24 4.44 1.85
N GLU A 61 -6.66 5.09 0.83
CA GLU A 61 -7.38 5.60 -0.35
C GLU A 61 -7.87 4.47 -1.26
N GLY A 62 -7.34 3.26 -1.07
CA GLY A 62 -7.75 2.07 -1.78
C GLY A 62 -9.24 1.78 -1.60
N LYS A 63 -9.96 1.63 -2.73
CA LYS A 63 -11.41 1.31 -2.77
C LYS A 63 -11.82 0.12 -1.90
N TYR A 64 -10.92 -0.84 -1.71
CA TYR A 64 -11.11 -2.05 -0.92
C TYR A 64 -10.05 -2.18 0.18
N HIS A 65 -9.63 -1.07 0.80
CA HIS A 65 -8.65 -1.12 1.89
C HIS A 65 -9.18 -1.93 3.08
N LEU A 66 -10.33 -1.51 3.62
CA LEU A 66 -11.07 -2.21 4.68
C LEU A 66 -12.17 -3.10 4.11
N ASP A 67 -12.66 -4.02 4.96
CA ASP A 67 -13.87 -4.77 4.68
C ASP A 67 -15.07 -3.83 4.69
N GLY A 68 -16.10 -4.12 3.89
CA GLY A 68 -17.26 -3.26 3.90
C GLY A 68 -18.45 -3.71 3.06
N HIS A 69 -19.55 -3.01 3.22
CA HIS A 69 -20.76 -3.20 2.41
C HIS A 69 -21.23 -1.86 1.87
N ARG A 70 -20.93 -1.61 0.59
CA ARG A 70 -21.14 -0.32 -0.08
C ARG A 70 -22.56 0.22 0.07
N THR A 71 -23.56 -0.64 -0.12
CA THR A 71 -24.98 -0.25 -0.07
C THR A 71 -25.40 0.25 1.31
N CYS A 72 -24.79 -0.27 2.37
CA CYS A 72 -25.08 0.13 3.75
C CYS A 72 -24.07 1.15 4.31
N GLY A 73 -23.03 1.52 3.55
CA GLY A 73 -21.97 2.42 4.03
C GLY A 73 -21.08 1.85 5.13
N VAL A 74 -21.10 0.54 5.35
CA VAL A 74 -20.33 -0.12 6.43
C VAL A 74 -18.86 -0.26 6.01
N ARG A 75 -17.95 0.04 6.95
CA ARG A 75 -16.51 -0.22 6.87
C ARG A 75 -16.05 -0.85 8.18
N LEU A 76 -15.28 -1.92 8.11
CA LEU A 76 -14.85 -2.71 9.27
C LEU A 76 -13.40 -3.12 9.12
N THR A 77 -12.69 -3.09 10.23
CA THR A 77 -11.35 -3.68 10.36
C THR A 77 -11.45 -5.21 10.33
N PRO A 78 -10.34 -5.92 10.02
CA PRO A 78 -10.35 -7.38 9.98
C PRO A 78 -10.83 -8.04 11.30
N PRO A 79 -10.45 -7.56 12.50
CA PRO A 79 -10.99 -8.08 13.76
C PRO A 79 -12.53 -7.93 13.87
N GLU A 80 -13.07 -6.76 13.57
CA GLU A 80 -14.52 -6.51 13.65
C GLU A 80 -15.30 -7.40 12.67
N THR A 81 -14.78 -7.58 11.44
CA THR A 81 -15.38 -8.49 10.46
C THR A 81 -15.39 -9.94 10.93
N LYS A 82 -14.33 -10.39 11.63
CA LYS A 82 -14.23 -11.75 12.19
C LYS A 82 -15.28 -11.95 13.29
N GLU A 83 -15.46 -10.97 14.17
CA GLU A 83 -16.48 -11.00 15.24
C GLU A 83 -17.92 -11.07 14.68
N LEU A 84 -18.17 -10.38 13.56
CA LEU A 84 -19.47 -10.37 12.89
C LEU A 84 -19.70 -11.55 11.92
N GLY A 85 -18.77 -12.51 11.86
CA GLY A 85 -18.89 -13.68 10.99
C GLY A 85 -18.96 -13.33 9.49
N ARG A 86 -18.31 -12.25 9.07
CA ARG A 86 -18.34 -11.70 7.68
C ARG A 86 -19.70 -11.19 7.21
N LEU A 87 -20.63 -10.93 8.13
CA LEU A 87 -21.96 -10.40 7.81
C LEU A 87 -22.07 -8.90 8.13
N CYS A 88 -22.77 -8.18 7.28
CA CYS A 88 -23.07 -6.77 7.46
C CYS A 88 -24.01 -6.59 8.65
N PRO A 89 -23.66 -5.76 9.65
CA PRO A 89 -24.48 -5.56 10.85
C PRO A 89 -25.82 -4.87 10.57
N THR A 90 -25.95 -4.20 9.41
CA THR A 90 -27.17 -3.47 9.02
C THR A 90 -28.18 -4.36 8.30
N CYS A 91 -27.73 -5.30 7.47
CA CYS A 91 -28.62 -6.03 6.56
C CYS A 91 -28.39 -7.56 6.52
N GLY A 92 -27.40 -8.08 7.25
CA GLY A 92 -27.09 -9.50 7.33
C GLY A 92 -26.46 -10.11 6.07
N LYS A 93 -26.22 -9.34 5.01
CA LYS A 93 -25.54 -9.81 3.78
C LYS A 93 -24.02 -9.86 3.98
N GLU A 94 -23.35 -10.64 3.15
CA GLU A 94 -21.88 -10.75 3.19
C GLU A 94 -21.18 -9.41 2.94
N LEU A 95 -20.09 -9.19 3.68
CA LEU A 95 -19.18 -8.07 3.48
C LEU A 95 -18.27 -8.34 2.28
N THR A 96 -17.91 -7.29 1.54
CA THR A 96 -16.77 -7.33 0.63
C THR A 96 -15.50 -7.30 1.46
N ILE A 97 -14.65 -8.32 1.33
CA ILE A 97 -13.39 -8.43 2.06
C ILE A 97 -12.32 -7.55 1.39
N GLY A 98 -11.65 -6.73 2.20
CA GLY A 98 -10.63 -5.78 1.80
C GLY A 98 -9.20 -6.34 1.84
N VAL A 99 -8.28 -5.55 1.32
CA VAL A 99 -6.84 -5.87 1.25
C VAL A 99 -6.25 -6.04 2.65
N MET A 100 -6.64 -5.19 3.61
CA MET A 100 -6.13 -5.27 4.97
C MET A 100 -6.48 -6.59 5.66
N HIS A 101 -7.66 -7.16 5.37
CA HIS A 101 -8.05 -8.48 5.90
C HIS A 101 -7.15 -9.58 5.36
N ARG A 102 -6.81 -9.52 4.08
CA ARG A 102 -5.90 -10.50 3.48
C ARG A 102 -4.48 -10.38 4.04
N ILE A 103 -4.01 -9.16 4.29
CA ILE A 103 -2.73 -8.94 4.97
C ILE A 103 -2.78 -9.52 6.38
N ASP A 104 -3.85 -9.25 7.14
CA ASP A 104 -4.03 -9.74 8.50
C ASP A 104 -4.07 -11.27 8.59
N GLU A 105 -4.72 -11.96 7.65
CA GLU A 105 -4.72 -13.43 7.57
C GLU A 105 -3.31 -14.03 7.37
N LEU A 106 -2.42 -13.30 6.71
CA LEU A 106 -1.07 -13.76 6.34
C LEU A 106 0.03 -13.22 7.25
N ALA A 107 -0.30 -12.26 8.11
CA ALA A 107 0.67 -11.53 8.90
C ALA A 107 1.32 -12.42 9.97
N ASP A 108 2.64 -12.35 10.06
CA ASP A 108 3.45 -12.95 11.12
C ASP A 108 4.07 -11.88 12.03
N ARG A 109 3.69 -10.61 11.83
CA ARG A 109 4.18 -9.43 12.56
C ARG A 109 3.04 -8.46 12.89
N PRO A 110 3.20 -7.66 13.96
CA PRO A 110 2.23 -6.65 14.34
C PRO A 110 2.15 -5.53 13.29
N GLU A 111 1.06 -4.78 13.31
CA GLU A 111 0.77 -3.73 12.33
C GLU A 111 1.79 -2.59 12.37
N GLU A 112 2.30 -2.28 13.56
CA GLU A 112 3.27 -1.21 13.81
C GLU A 112 4.72 -1.63 13.49
N PHE A 113 4.94 -2.86 13.01
CA PHE A 113 6.28 -3.33 12.71
C PHE A 113 6.88 -2.59 11.52
N VAL A 114 8.00 -1.91 11.75
CA VAL A 114 8.82 -1.31 10.69
C VAL A 114 10.27 -1.76 10.85
N PRO A 115 10.86 -2.42 9.84
CA PRO A 115 12.26 -2.88 9.93
C PRO A 115 13.22 -1.68 10.01
N ALA A 116 14.11 -1.67 11.01
CA ALA A 116 15.06 -0.58 11.24
C ALA A 116 16.02 -0.36 10.05
N GLU A 117 16.43 -1.44 9.39
CA GLU A 117 17.35 -1.42 8.25
C GLU A 117 16.69 -0.92 6.96
N LEU A 118 15.38 -0.78 6.95
CA LEU A 118 14.57 -0.43 5.79
C LEU A 118 13.92 0.96 5.97
N GLN A 119 14.51 1.84 6.78
CA GLN A 119 14.00 3.20 6.98
C GLN A 119 14.95 4.29 6.47
N PRO A 120 14.42 5.34 5.78
CA PRO A 120 13.08 5.45 5.21
C PRO A 120 13.05 4.88 3.79
N SER A 121 12.58 3.64 3.63
CA SER A 121 12.44 3.00 2.31
C SER A 121 11.03 3.09 1.71
N ALA A 122 10.05 3.73 2.35
CA ALA A 122 8.72 3.97 1.77
C ALA A 122 8.17 5.32 2.22
N ARG A 123 7.62 6.11 1.30
CA ARG A 123 7.05 7.44 1.57
C ARG A 123 5.69 7.55 0.90
N ASN A 124 4.70 8.03 1.63
CA ASN A 124 3.39 8.30 1.06
C ASN A 124 3.33 9.73 0.53
N LEU A 125 2.67 9.93 -0.61
CA LEU A 125 2.33 11.24 -1.15
C LEU A 125 0.87 11.29 -1.59
N ILE A 126 0.34 12.50 -1.67
CA ILE A 126 -0.91 12.81 -2.35
C ILE A 126 -0.55 13.62 -3.59
N PRO A 127 -1.02 13.26 -4.79
CA PRO A 127 -0.73 14.02 -6.01
C PRO A 127 -1.09 15.50 -5.86
N LEU A 128 -0.21 16.40 -6.31
CA LEU A 128 -0.43 17.85 -6.19
C LEU A 128 -1.79 18.32 -6.77
N PRO A 129 -2.27 17.83 -7.93
CA PRO A 129 -3.59 18.22 -8.43
C PRO A 129 -4.75 17.86 -7.48
N GLU A 130 -4.63 16.74 -6.74
CA GLU A 130 -5.62 16.32 -5.76
C GLU A 130 -5.60 17.23 -4.54
N VAL A 131 -4.41 17.53 -4.00
CA VAL A 131 -4.24 18.51 -2.91
C VAL A 131 -4.84 19.87 -3.29
N ILE A 132 -4.59 20.36 -4.50
CA ILE A 132 -5.13 21.64 -4.97
C ILE A 132 -6.66 21.56 -5.17
N GLY A 133 -7.18 20.43 -5.66
CA GLY A 133 -8.61 20.21 -5.85
C GLY A 133 -9.39 20.29 -4.53
N GLU A 134 -8.91 19.61 -3.50
CA GLU A 134 -9.51 19.66 -2.16
C GLU A 134 -9.52 21.08 -1.56
N ILE A 135 -8.52 21.91 -1.87
CA ILE A 135 -8.44 23.30 -1.41
C ILE A 135 -9.41 24.23 -2.17
N LYS A 136 -9.62 23.97 -3.47
CA LYS A 136 -10.38 24.88 -4.35
C LYS A 136 -11.86 24.53 -4.52
N GLY A 137 -12.29 23.34 -4.13
CA GLY A 137 -13.63 22.81 -4.39
C GLY A 137 -13.87 22.53 -5.87
#